data_AF-A0AA37HW55-F1
#
_entry.id   AF-A0AA37HW55-F1
#
_cell.length_a   1.000
_cell.length_b   1.000
_cell.length_c   1.000
_cell.angle_alpha   90.00
_cell.angle_beta   90.00
_cell.angle_gamma   90.00
#
_symmetry.space_group_name_H-M   'P 1'
#
loop_
_entity.id
_entity.type
_entity.pdbx_description
1 polymer ?
#
loop_
_entity_poly.entity_id
_entity_poly.type
_entity_poly.pdbx_seq_one_letter_code
_entity_poly.pdbx_strand_id
1 'polypeptide(L)'
;MSVINTFDQRTIEALAYYVYALVDPRDNKIFYIGKGKGNRVFQHAKDALNEEDESLKLDKIRSILQEGKQVNLYILRHNLTEDVAYIVESTLIDLLTYSKFNKINQLTNIVAGHHQWDEGIKDVDEINAIYNCSKININHGETLLLVSLNRSFNQAKANGVYRRLDIYEATRKYWKISKNAPHEVKYVLGVYKGVVRSVIEVNSWHWTTVAEDGTTFDKERCVFEGKLIEDSPYLNKDISDYPFGSGGAVRYIRS
;
A
#
# COMPACT_ATOMS: atom_id res chain seq x y z
N MET A 1 -35.98 19.09 10.84
CA MET A 1 -35.46 19.08 9.46
C MET A 1 -35.38 17.63 9.02
N SER A 2 -35.85 17.29 7.81
CA SER A 2 -35.76 15.91 7.32
C SER A 2 -34.30 15.51 7.17
N VAL A 3 -33.88 14.45 7.85
CA VAL A 3 -32.53 13.89 7.68
C VAL A 3 -32.46 13.33 6.26
N ILE A 4 -31.66 13.96 5.41
CA ILE A 4 -31.44 13.48 4.04
C ILE A 4 -30.66 12.16 4.15
N ASN A 5 -31.32 11.05 3.85
CA ASN A 5 -30.76 9.70 3.94
C ASN A 5 -30.50 9.06 2.56
N THR A 6 -30.81 9.80 1.49
CA THR A 6 -30.63 9.38 0.09
C THR A 6 -30.55 10.62 -0.80
N PHE A 7 -29.78 10.52 -1.88
CA PHE A 7 -29.81 11.42 -3.02
C PHE A 7 -30.95 11.05 -3.98
N ASP A 8 -31.50 12.06 -4.68
CA ASP A 8 -32.39 11.83 -5.81
C ASP A 8 -31.61 11.34 -7.05
N GLN A 9 -32.34 10.83 -8.04
CA GLN A 9 -31.72 10.25 -9.24
C GLN A 9 -30.83 11.23 -10.01
N ARG A 10 -31.25 12.51 -10.12
CA ARG A 10 -30.47 13.55 -10.81
C ARG A 10 -29.15 13.82 -10.10
N THR A 11 -29.19 13.84 -8.76
CA THR A 11 -28.01 14.02 -7.92
C THR A 11 -27.09 12.80 -8.03
N ILE A 12 -27.63 11.58 -8.00
CA ILE A 12 -26.83 10.35 -8.18
C ILE A 12 -26.10 10.35 -9.53
N GLU A 13 -26.78 10.74 -10.60
CA GLU A 13 -26.20 10.84 -11.94
C GLU A 13 -25.09 11.91 -12.01
N ALA A 14 -25.33 13.10 -11.44
CA ALA A 14 -24.35 14.18 -11.41
C ALA A 14 -23.14 13.90 -10.50
N LEU A 15 -23.33 13.11 -9.44
CA LEU A 15 -22.25 12.73 -8.53
C LEU A 15 -21.27 11.75 -9.17
N ALA A 16 -21.72 10.88 -10.10
CA ALA A 16 -20.93 9.76 -10.61
C ALA A 16 -20.22 8.99 -9.47
N TYR A 17 -18.89 8.84 -9.53
CA TYR A 17 -18.10 8.50 -8.34
C TYR A 17 -17.69 9.76 -7.57
N TYR A 18 -17.59 9.61 -6.26
CA TYR A 18 -17.25 10.69 -5.35
C TYR A 18 -16.42 10.19 -4.16
N VAL A 19 -15.74 11.11 -3.49
CA VAL A 19 -15.03 10.88 -2.22
C VAL A 19 -15.73 11.68 -1.13
N TYR A 20 -15.93 11.07 0.03
CA TYR A 20 -16.65 11.64 1.16
C TYR A 20 -15.88 11.48 2.48
N ALA A 21 -16.24 12.32 3.45
CA ALA A 21 -15.77 12.25 4.82
C ALA A 21 -16.92 12.02 5.80
N LEU A 22 -16.65 11.26 6.86
CA LEU A 22 -17.47 11.24 8.08
C LEU A 22 -16.76 12.05 9.15
N VAL A 23 -17.49 12.99 9.74
CA VAL A 23 -16.97 13.94 10.74
C VAL A 23 -17.74 13.78 12.04
N ASP A 24 -16.99 13.71 13.15
CA ASP A 24 -17.57 13.67 14.49
C ASP A 24 -18.05 15.10 14.85
N PRO A 25 -19.35 15.32 15.09
CA PRO A 25 -19.88 16.65 15.39
C PRO A 25 -19.41 17.20 16.75
N ARG A 26 -18.78 16.38 17.60
CA ARG A 26 -18.32 16.77 18.94
C ARG A 26 -17.03 17.59 18.90
N ASP A 27 -16.14 17.27 17.97
CA ASP A 27 -14.82 17.90 17.83
C ASP A 27 -14.50 18.36 16.40
N ASN A 28 -15.42 18.14 15.45
CA ASN A 28 -15.28 18.43 14.03
C ASN A 28 -14.10 17.72 13.36
N LYS A 29 -13.63 16.59 13.92
CA LYS A 29 -12.56 15.81 13.31
C LYS A 29 -13.10 14.81 12.30
N ILE A 30 -12.41 14.70 11.18
CA ILE A 30 -12.62 13.63 10.22
C ILE A 30 -12.12 12.34 10.87
N PHE A 31 -12.99 11.33 10.96
CA PHE A 31 -12.62 10.00 11.45
C PHE A 31 -12.70 8.94 10.36
N TYR A 32 -13.29 9.24 9.20
CA TYR A 32 -13.35 8.32 8.07
C TYR A 32 -13.33 9.05 6.74
N ILE A 33 -12.57 8.54 5.78
CA ILE A 33 -12.61 8.92 4.37
C ILE A 33 -13.03 7.70 3.56
N GLY A 34 -13.90 7.88 2.56
CA GLY A 34 -14.27 6.79 1.66
C GLY A 34 -14.62 7.26 0.26
N LYS A 35 -14.46 6.38 -0.73
CA LYS A 35 -15.06 6.55 -2.06
C LYS A 35 -16.46 5.92 -2.14
N GLY A 36 -17.31 6.47 -3.00
CA GLY A 36 -18.63 5.94 -3.24
C GLY A 36 -19.31 6.36 -4.53
N LYS A 37 -20.45 5.73 -4.77
CA LYS A 37 -21.37 5.96 -5.89
C LYS A 37 -22.79 5.79 -5.36
N GLY A 38 -23.74 6.55 -5.92
CA GLY A 38 -25.13 6.53 -5.45
C GLY A 38 -25.24 6.92 -3.97
N ASN A 39 -25.89 6.09 -3.17
CA ASN A 39 -26.21 6.39 -1.76
C ASN A 39 -25.21 5.81 -0.75
N ARG A 40 -24.02 5.36 -1.18
CA ARG A 40 -23.04 4.69 -0.31
C ARG A 40 -22.65 5.51 0.92
N VAL A 41 -22.64 6.84 0.83
CA VAL A 41 -22.28 7.73 1.96
C VAL A 41 -23.25 7.58 3.14
N PHE A 42 -24.52 7.30 2.87
CA PHE A 42 -25.56 7.12 3.89
C PHE A 42 -25.61 5.71 4.46
N GLN A 43 -24.95 4.74 3.82
CA GLN A 43 -25.05 3.33 4.18
C GLN A 43 -24.36 3.05 5.53
N HIS A 44 -23.27 3.75 5.84
CA HIS A 44 -22.55 3.57 7.12
C HIS A 44 -23.38 3.86 8.36
N ALA A 45 -24.27 4.85 8.30
CA ALA A 45 -25.16 5.16 9.41
C ALA A 45 -26.22 4.06 9.61
N LYS A 46 -26.62 3.37 8.53
CA LYS A 46 -27.54 2.24 8.58
C LYS A 46 -26.85 0.97 9.07
N ASP A 47 -25.63 0.72 8.59
CA ASP A 47 -24.84 -0.45 8.96
C ASP A 47 -24.45 -0.42 10.46
N ALA A 48 -24.24 0.76 11.04
CA ALA A 48 -23.95 0.90 12.49
C ALA A 48 -25.10 0.49 13.41
N LEU A 49 -26.33 0.45 12.90
CA LEU A 49 -27.52 -0.01 13.62
C LEU A 49 -27.69 -1.54 13.58
N ASN A 50 -26.96 -2.23 12.69
CA ASN A 50 -26.92 -3.68 12.67
C ASN A 50 -25.81 -4.15 13.62
N GLU A 51 -26.17 -4.98 14.59
CA GLU A 51 -25.32 -5.32 15.75
C GLU A 51 -24.19 -6.33 15.44
N GLU A 52 -24.16 -6.92 14.24
CA GLU A 52 -23.30 -8.08 13.94
C GLU A 52 -21.88 -7.74 13.45
N ASP A 53 -21.61 -6.51 12.99
CA ASP A 53 -20.27 -6.11 12.53
C ASP A 53 -19.54 -5.24 13.58
N GLU A 54 -18.42 -5.73 14.10
CA GLU A 54 -17.51 -4.97 14.97
C GLU A 54 -16.41 -4.31 14.13
N SER A 55 -16.39 -2.97 14.08
CA SER A 55 -15.25 -2.22 13.54
C SER A 55 -15.12 -0.86 14.22
N LEU A 56 -13.88 -0.36 14.34
CA LEU A 56 -13.55 0.96 14.92
C LEU A 56 -14.42 2.10 14.35
N LYS A 57 -14.76 2.00 13.06
CA LYS A 57 -15.66 2.91 12.36
C LYS A 57 -17.08 2.86 12.94
N LEU A 58 -17.66 1.67 13.08
CA LEU A 58 -19.03 1.48 13.58
C LEU A 58 -19.12 1.87 15.05
N ASP A 59 -18.09 1.56 15.85
CA ASP A 59 -18.04 1.96 17.26
C ASP A 59 -18.03 3.48 17.41
N LYS A 60 -17.26 4.18 16.57
CA LYS A 60 -17.24 5.65 16.56
C LYS A 60 -18.62 6.20 16.20
N ILE A 61 -19.28 5.65 15.18
CA ILE A 61 -20.65 6.06 14.78
C ILE A 61 -21.64 5.79 15.93
N ARG A 62 -21.64 4.59 16.53
CA ARG A 62 -22.50 4.22 17.66
C ARG A 62 -22.31 5.18 18.84
N SER A 63 -21.06 5.54 19.17
CA SER A 63 -20.77 6.51 20.24
C SER A 63 -21.37 7.90 19.99
N ILE A 64 -21.41 8.35 18.73
CA ILE A 64 -22.01 9.64 18.36
C ILE A 64 -23.54 9.55 18.47
N LEU A 65 -24.13 8.46 17.98
CA LEU A 65 -25.57 8.22 18.01
C LEU A 65 -26.12 8.07 19.44
N GLN A 66 -25.38 7.43 20.35
CA GLN A 66 -25.75 7.28 21.76
C GLN A 66 -25.88 8.62 22.50
N GLU A 67 -25.15 9.66 22.06
CA GLU A 67 -25.30 11.03 22.57
C GLU A 67 -26.47 11.80 21.90
N GLY A 68 -27.29 11.13 21.09
CA GLY A 68 -28.38 11.76 20.33
C GLY A 68 -27.90 12.66 19.18
N LYS A 69 -26.63 12.59 18.80
CA LYS A 69 -26.03 13.37 17.70
C LYS A 69 -26.07 12.59 16.40
N GLN A 70 -25.84 13.28 15.28
CA GLN A 70 -25.73 12.67 13.96
C GLN A 70 -24.32 12.86 13.41
N VAL A 71 -23.81 11.85 12.72
CA VAL A 71 -22.53 11.94 12.01
C VAL A 71 -22.66 12.94 10.86
N ASN A 72 -21.73 13.88 10.77
CA ASN A 72 -21.72 14.84 9.67
C ASN A 72 -21.12 14.18 8.41
N LEU A 73 -21.87 14.22 7.31
CA LEU A 73 -21.50 13.62 6.03
C LEU A 73 -21.11 14.72 5.05
N TYR A 74 -19.90 14.64 4.47
CA TYR A 74 -19.42 15.62 3.49
C TYR A 74 -18.98 14.94 2.21
N ILE A 75 -19.42 15.46 1.06
CA ILE A 75 -18.83 15.13 -0.25
C ILE A 75 -17.63 16.06 -0.46
N LEU A 76 -16.43 15.49 -0.57
CA LEU A 76 -15.19 16.25 -0.74
C LEU A 76 -14.93 16.57 -2.21
N ARG A 77 -15.16 15.58 -3.08
CA ARG A 77 -15.06 15.67 -4.54
C ARG A 77 -16.06 14.72 -5.19
N HIS A 78 -16.64 15.11 -6.32
CA HIS A 78 -17.64 14.35 -7.06
C HIS A 78 -17.47 14.55 -8.57
N ASN A 79 -18.31 13.88 -9.37
CA ASN A 79 -18.22 13.80 -10.82
C ASN A 79 -16.88 13.20 -11.27
N LEU A 80 -16.46 12.12 -10.60
CA LEU A 80 -15.21 11.43 -10.87
C LEU A 80 -15.48 10.11 -11.61
N THR A 81 -14.44 9.63 -12.30
CA THR A 81 -14.33 8.21 -12.62
C THR A 81 -13.94 7.43 -11.37
N GLU A 82 -14.12 6.10 -11.39
CA GLU A 82 -13.75 5.26 -10.24
C GLU A 82 -12.25 5.35 -9.92
N ASP A 83 -11.39 5.30 -10.92
CA ASP A 83 -9.93 5.35 -10.75
C ASP A 83 -9.49 6.69 -10.14
N VAL A 84 -10.09 7.81 -10.59
CA VAL A 84 -9.79 9.12 -10.01
C VAL A 84 -10.28 9.23 -8.57
N ALA A 85 -11.49 8.73 -8.28
CA ALA A 85 -12.01 8.71 -6.91
C ALA A 85 -11.12 7.88 -5.98
N TYR A 86 -10.56 6.77 -6.49
CA TYR A 86 -9.62 5.93 -5.75
C TYR A 86 -8.30 6.63 -5.43
N ILE A 87 -7.72 7.36 -6.40
CA ILE A 87 -6.51 8.16 -6.17
C ILE A 87 -6.78 9.26 -5.14
N VAL A 88 -7.89 10.01 -5.29
CA VAL A 88 -8.25 11.10 -4.36
C VAL A 88 -8.48 10.58 -2.94
N GLU A 89 -9.19 9.46 -2.79
CA GLU A 89 -9.39 8.78 -1.50
C GLU A 89 -8.05 8.43 -0.85
N SER A 90 -7.15 7.79 -1.61
CA SER A 90 -5.84 7.37 -1.11
C SER A 90 -4.98 8.56 -0.68
N THR A 91 -4.94 9.63 -1.48
CA THR A 91 -4.20 10.87 -1.14
C THR A 91 -4.71 11.50 0.16
N LEU A 92 -6.03 11.54 0.37
CA LEU A 92 -6.62 12.11 1.59
C LEU A 92 -6.35 11.25 2.82
N ILE A 93 -6.42 9.92 2.69
CA ILE A 93 -6.07 9.01 3.78
C ILE A 93 -4.58 9.18 4.13
N ASP A 94 -3.69 9.25 3.14
CA ASP A 94 -2.26 9.48 3.37
C ASP A 94 -2.01 10.78 4.13
N LEU A 95 -2.61 11.89 3.67
CA LEU A 95 -2.48 13.18 4.34
C LEU A 95 -2.94 13.14 5.81
N LEU A 96 -4.04 12.43 6.08
CA LEU A 96 -4.65 12.33 7.39
C LEU A 96 -4.07 11.22 8.27
N THR A 97 -3.14 10.40 7.77
CA THR A 97 -2.47 9.35 8.56
C THR A 97 -0.97 9.57 8.69
N TYR A 98 -0.36 10.40 7.83
CA TYR A 98 1.07 10.62 7.82
C TYR A 98 1.56 11.33 9.09
N SER A 99 2.35 10.62 9.90
CA SER A 99 2.72 11.01 11.27
C SER A 99 3.45 12.35 11.38
N LYS A 100 4.21 12.78 10.36
CA LYS A 100 4.90 14.09 10.39
C LYS A 100 3.93 15.26 10.40
N PHE A 101 2.77 15.14 9.74
CA PHE A 101 1.78 16.22 9.62
C PHE A 101 0.51 15.98 10.44
N ASN A 102 0.12 14.72 10.62
CA ASN A 102 -1.05 14.37 11.39
C ASN A 102 -0.73 14.22 12.88
N LYS A 103 -0.98 15.29 13.64
CA LYS A 103 -0.84 15.30 15.11
C LYS A 103 -2.16 15.15 15.86
N ILE A 104 -3.31 15.14 15.16
CA ILE A 104 -4.62 15.43 15.78
C ILE A 104 -5.72 14.44 15.36
N ASN A 105 -5.67 13.87 14.15
CA ASN A 105 -6.73 13.02 13.60
C ASN A 105 -6.39 11.54 13.79
N GLN A 106 -7.39 10.73 14.09
CA GLN A 106 -7.29 9.27 14.12
C GLN A 106 -8.34 8.72 13.15
N LEU A 107 -7.91 8.38 11.94
CA LEU A 107 -8.80 7.73 10.98
C LEU A 107 -9.08 6.29 11.41
N THR A 108 -10.33 5.86 11.35
CA THR A 108 -10.76 4.48 11.65
C THR A 108 -10.77 3.60 10.39
N ASN A 109 -10.19 4.07 9.29
CA ASN A 109 -10.03 3.30 8.06
C ASN A 109 -9.18 2.04 8.35
N ILE A 110 -9.71 0.86 8.05
CA ILE A 110 -9.00 -0.42 8.25
C ILE A 110 -7.79 -0.55 7.30
N VAL A 111 -7.85 0.12 6.15
CA VAL A 111 -6.82 0.11 5.11
C VAL A 111 -6.14 1.49 5.10
N ALA A 112 -4.82 1.51 5.32
CA ALA A 112 -3.99 2.69 5.06
C ALA A 112 -4.08 3.07 3.57
N GLY A 113 -3.79 4.32 3.21
CA GLY A 113 -3.91 4.77 1.82
C GLY A 113 -3.15 3.84 0.87
N HIS A 114 -3.76 3.50 -0.26
CA HIS A 114 -3.10 2.67 -1.26
C HIS A 114 -2.00 3.49 -1.95
N HIS A 115 -0.88 2.85 -2.30
CA HIS A 115 0.29 3.44 -2.95
C HIS A 115 1.29 4.25 -2.10
N GLN A 116 1.19 4.22 -0.75
CA GLN A 116 2.11 4.96 0.14
C GLN A 116 3.60 4.81 -0.23
N TRP A 117 4.03 3.62 -0.64
CA TRP A 117 5.43 3.34 -0.94
C TRP A 117 5.99 4.00 -2.22
N ASP A 118 5.21 4.22 -3.29
CA ASP A 118 5.75 4.77 -4.55
C ASP A 118 5.28 6.20 -4.80
N GLU A 119 3.96 6.38 -4.85
CA GLU A 119 3.32 7.65 -5.23
C GLU A 119 2.73 8.39 -4.02
N GLY A 120 2.80 7.78 -2.83
CA GLY A 120 2.43 8.42 -1.57
C GLY A 120 3.40 9.52 -1.13
N ILE A 121 3.13 10.09 0.03
CA ILE A 121 3.86 11.25 0.57
C ILE A 121 5.36 10.96 0.67
N LYS A 122 6.15 11.82 0.03
CA LYS A 122 7.62 11.84 0.05
C LYS A 122 8.09 13.28 0.20
N ASP A 123 9.21 13.47 0.86
CA ASP A 123 9.92 14.74 0.81
C ASP A 123 10.67 14.92 -0.52
N VAL A 124 11.22 16.13 -0.70
CA VAL A 124 11.87 16.53 -1.95
C VAL A 124 13.12 15.68 -2.22
N ASP A 125 13.87 15.32 -1.18
CA ASP A 125 15.09 14.54 -1.32
C ASP A 125 14.77 13.08 -1.65
N GLU A 126 13.72 12.51 -1.05
CA GLU A 126 13.18 11.21 -1.42
C GLU A 126 12.79 11.20 -2.91
N ILE A 127 11.99 12.15 -3.38
CA ILE A 127 11.61 12.26 -4.80
C ILE A 127 12.83 12.39 -5.72
N ASN A 128 13.81 13.21 -5.35
CA ASN A 128 15.05 13.34 -6.12
C ASN A 128 15.83 12.02 -6.14
N ALA A 129 15.90 11.29 -5.04
CA ALA A 129 16.54 9.98 -4.99
C ALA A 129 15.79 8.95 -5.86
N ILE A 130 14.47 9.09 -6.02
CA ILE A 130 13.70 8.24 -6.93
C ILE A 130 14.04 8.52 -8.40
N TYR A 131 14.05 9.80 -8.82
CA TYR A 131 14.09 10.16 -10.23
C TYR A 131 15.46 10.62 -10.76
N ASN A 132 16.39 10.95 -9.87
CA ASN A 132 17.76 11.38 -10.21
C ASN A 132 18.82 10.47 -9.54
N CYS A 133 18.52 9.17 -9.45
CA CYS A 133 19.42 8.21 -8.82
C CYS A 133 20.71 8.02 -9.62
N SER A 134 21.83 7.95 -8.91
CA SER A 134 23.10 7.49 -9.49
C SER A 134 23.04 5.98 -9.77
N LYS A 135 23.81 5.52 -10.76
CA LYS A 135 24.04 4.09 -10.98
C LYS A 135 24.56 3.39 -9.73
N ILE A 136 24.17 2.12 -9.54
CA ILE A 136 24.67 1.30 -8.45
C ILE A 136 26.19 1.11 -8.57
N ASN A 137 26.91 1.33 -7.47
CA ASN A 137 28.32 0.96 -7.36
C ASN A 137 28.39 -0.33 -6.55
N ILE A 138 29.07 -1.36 -7.06
CA ILE A 138 29.08 -2.69 -6.45
C ILE A 138 30.37 -2.85 -5.66
N ASN A 139 30.25 -3.06 -4.35
CA ASN A 139 31.41 -3.32 -3.52
C ASN A 139 32.05 -4.67 -3.89
N HIS A 140 33.38 -4.72 -3.92
CA HIS A 140 34.14 -5.93 -4.23
C HIS A 140 33.87 -7.05 -3.22
N GLY A 141 33.67 -8.28 -3.71
CA GLY A 141 33.46 -9.46 -2.87
C GLY A 141 32.03 -9.64 -2.34
N GLU A 142 31.07 -8.81 -2.77
CA GLU A 142 29.66 -8.96 -2.41
C GLU A 142 28.84 -9.57 -3.55
N THR A 143 28.00 -10.54 -3.24
CA THR A 143 26.98 -11.03 -4.17
C THR A 143 25.64 -10.41 -3.84
N LEU A 144 25.10 -9.64 -4.79
CA LEU A 144 23.80 -8.99 -4.69
C LEU A 144 22.77 -9.78 -5.51
N LEU A 145 21.61 -10.04 -4.93
CA LEU A 145 20.46 -10.59 -5.63
C LEU A 145 19.45 -9.48 -5.89
N LEU A 146 19.33 -9.06 -7.15
CA LEU A 146 18.23 -8.20 -7.58
C LEU A 146 16.95 -9.03 -7.71
N VAL A 147 15.85 -8.53 -7.18
CA VAL A 147 14.53 -9.15 -7.33
C VAL A 147 13.53 -8.13 -7.87
N SER A 148 12.76 -8.52 -8.88
CA SER A 148 11.82 -7.64 -9.57
C SER A 148 10.52 -7.56 -8.80
N LEU A 149 10.19 -6.38 -8.30
CA LEU A 149 8.92 -6.10 -7.63
C LEU A 149 7.80 -5.75 -8.62
N ASN A 150 8.10 -5.55 -9.90
CA ASN A 150 7.14 -5.04 -10.91
C ASN A 150 5.80 -5.82 -10.97
N ARG A 151 5.80 -7.13 -10.67
CA ARG A 151 4.57 -7.96 -10.64
C ARG A 151 3.82 -7.90 -9.31
N SER A 152 4.53 -7.65 -8.21
CA SER A 152 3.96 -7.53 -6.84
C SER A 152 3.56 -6.10 -6.49
N PHE A 153 3.98 -5.13 -7.28
CA PHE A 153 3.92 -3.70 -6.92
C PHE A 153 2.65 -3.00 -7.41
N ASN A 154 2.04 -3.45 -8.51
CA ASN A 154 0.76 -2.89 -8.93
C ASN A 154 -0.37 -3.54 -8.12
N GLN A 155 -0.64 -3.03 -6.91
CA GLN A 155 -1.67 -3.56 -6.00
C GLN A 155 -3.06 -3.63 -6.66
N ALA A 156 -3.36 -2.78 -7.64
CA ALA A 156 -4.62 -2.82 -8.40
C ALA A 156 -4.72 -4.02 -9.37
N LYS A 157 -3.61 -4.69 -9.69
CA LYS A 157 -3.54 -5.89 -10.54
C LYS A 157 -2.91 -7.10 -9.85
N ALA A 158 -2.43 -6.94 -8.61
CA ALA A 158 -1.78 -8.00 -7.85
C ALA A 158 -2.85 -8.91 -7.21
N ASN A 159 -2.95 -10.13 -7.71
CA ASN A 159 -3.85 -11.17 -7.19
C ASN A 159 -3.05 -12.29 -6.52
N GLY A 160 -3.64 -12.90 -5.48
CA GLY A 160 -3.04 -14.02 -4.72
C GLY A 160 -1.69 -13.68 -4.10
N VAL A 161 -0.73 -14.59 -4.26
CA VAL A 161 0.65 -14.57 -3.74
C VAL A 161 1.43 -13.26 -3.95
N TYR A 162 1.05 -12.45 -4.95
CA TYR A 162 1.71 -11.18 -5.27
C TYR A 162 1.16 -9.99 -4.47
N ARG A 163 0.06 -10.14 -3.73
CA ARG A 163 -0.43 -9.14 -2.78
C ARG A 163 0.39 -9.22 -1.49
N ARG A 164 1.21 -8.21 -1.23
CA ARG A 164 2.11 -8.16 -0.07
C ARG A 164 1.82 -6.97 0.81
N LEU A 165 1.95 -7.18 2.12
CA LEU A 165 1.63 -6.19 3.15
C LEU A 165 2.54 -4.97 3.04
N ASP A 166 3.83 -5.18 2.81
CA ASP A 166 4.85 -4.13 2.72
C ASP A 166 5.98 -4.50 1.74
N ILE A 167 6.93 -3.57 1.58
CA ILE A 167 8.09 -3.74 0.70
C ILE A 167 9.06 -4.84 1.18
N TYR A 168 9.17 -5.07 2.49
CA TYR A 168 10.04 -6.11 3.05
C TYR A 168 9.54 -7.50 2.63
N GLU A 169 8.25 -7.74 2.81
CA GLU A 169 7.54 -8.95 2.41
C GLU A 169 7.60 -9.17 0.89
N ALA A 170 7.43 -8.11 0.11
CA ALA A 170 7.58 -8.17 -1.34
C ALA A 170 9.00 -8.51 -1.79
N THR A 171 10.01 -8.10 -1.03
CA THR A 171 11.43 -8.30 -1.38
C THR A 171 11.93 -9.68 -0.98
N ARG A 172 11.41 -10.26 0.10
CA ARG A 172 12.00 -11.48 0.68
C ARG A 172 11.37 -12.79 0.21
N LYS A 173 10.11 -12.80 -0.23
CA LYS A 173 9.33 -14.03 -0.40
C LYS A 173 9.22 -14.55 -1.83
N TYR A 174 9.35 -15.87 -1.90
CA TYR A 174 9.01 -16.78 -3.00
C TYR A 174 9.79 -16.60 -4.31
N TRP A 175 11.11 -16.46 -4.22
CA TRP A 175 11.98 -16.35 -5.38
C TRP A 175 12.33 -17.72 -5.96
N LYS A 176 12.20 -17.85 -7.28
CA LYS A 176 12.66 -19.03 -8.02
C LYS A 176 14.15 -18.89 -8.34
N ILE A 177 14.98 -19.50 -7.52
CA ILE A 177 16.44 -19.46 -7.65
C ILE A 177 17.04 -20.88 -7.56
N SER A 178 18.33 -21.03 -7.87
CA SER A 178 19.02 -22.32 -7.75
C SER A 178 19.31 -22.66 -6.28
N LYS A 179 19.42 -23.96 -5.95
CA LYS A 179 19.57 -24.42 -4.56
C LYS A 179 20.82 -23.89 -3.85
N ASN A 180 21.91 -23.67 -4.59
CA ASN A 180 23.17 -23.20 -4.03
C ASN A 180 23.24 -21.67 -3.95
N ALA A 181 22.43 -20.94 -4.72
CA ALA A 181 22.54 -19.49 -4.81
C ALA A 181 22.34 -18.73 -3.49
N PRO A 182 21.39 -19.10 -2.59
CA PRO A 182 21.19 -18.38 -1.34
C PRO A 182 22.44 -18.31 -0.45
N HIS A 183 23.32 -19.32 -0.51
CA HIS A 183 24.54 -19.38 0.30
C HIS A 183 25.54 -18.26 -0.01
N GLU A 184 25.50 -17.73 -1.23
CA GLU A 184 26.43 -16.69 -1.67
C GLU A 184 25.84 -15.28 -1.50
N VAL A 185 24.52 -15.16 -1.39
CA VAL A 185 23.81 -13.87 -1.40
C VAL A 185 23.95 -13.19 -0.05
N LYS A 186 24.63 -12.03 -0.05
CA LYS A 186 24.75 -11.17 1.13
C LYS A 186 23.57 -10.22 1.24
N TYR A 187 23.16 -9.62 0.12
CA TYR A 187 22.05 -8.67 0.06
C TYR A 187 21.01 -9.05 -0.99
N VAL A 188 19.73 -8.90 -0.64
CA VAL A 188 18.62 -8.95 -1.59
C VAL A 188 18.12 -7.52 -1.82
N LEU A 189 18.14 -7.08 -3.07
CA LEU A 189 17.74 -5.75 -3.50
C LEU A 189 16.39 -5.82 -4.21
N GLY A 190 15.35 -5.25 -3.61
CA GLY A 190 14.03 -5.15 -4.24
C GLY A 190 14.01 -4.02 -5.25
N VAL A 191 13.74 -4.34 -6.52
CA VAL A 191 13.84 -3.41 -7.63
C VAL A 191 12.47 -3.13 -8.23
N TYR A 192 12.14 -1.85 -8.37
CA TYR A 192 10.93 -1.41 -9.07
C TYR A 192 11.28 -0.36 -10.12
N LYS A 193 10.76 -0.51 -11.35
CA LYS A 193 11.03 0.39 -12.49
C LYS A 193 12.53 0.74 -12.70
N GLY A 194 13.43 -0.20 -12.41
CA GLY A 194 14.87 -0.03 -12.61
C GLY A 194 15.63 0.62 -11.45
N VAL A 195 14.96 0.90 -10.33
CA VAL A 195 15.56 1.52 -9.13
C VAL A 195 15.44 0.58 -7.93
N VAL A 196 16.49 0.49 -7.12
CA VAL A 196 16.47 -0.24 -5.84
C VAL A 196 15.60 0.50 -4.82
N ARG A 197 14.58 -0.17 -4.27
CA ARG A 197 13.62 0.37 -3.31
C ARG A 197 13.75 -0.21 -1.91
N SER A 198 14.43 -1.34 -1.76
CA SER A 198 14.62 -2.01 -0.49
C SER A 198 15.90 -2.82 -0.53
N VAL A 199 16.57 -2.91 0.62
CA VAL A 199 17.79 -3.68 0.78
C VAL A 199 17.65 -4.55 2.01
N ILE A 200 17.72 -5.86 1.83
CA ILE A 200 17.69 -6.83 2.92
C ILE A 200 19.08 -7.44 3.06
N GLU A 201 19.69 -7.30 4.24
CA GLU A 201 20.85 -8.09 4.65
C GLU A 201 20.39 -9.48 5.05
N VAL A 202 20.86 -10.50 4.34
CA VAL A 202 20.40 -11.88 4.52
C VAL A 202 21.05 -12.50 5.75
N ASN A 203 20.22 -13.00 6.66
CA ASN A 203 20.66 -13.77 7.83
C ASN A 203 20.46 -15.27 7.61
N SER A 204 19.33 -15.65 7.00
CA SER A 204 19.00 -17.03 6.71
C SER A 204 18.01 -17.11 5.55
N TRP A 205 17.73 -18.33 5.09
CA TRP A 205 16.71 -18.59 4.09
C TRP A 205 16.09 -19.96 4.31
N HIS A 206 14.89 -20.15 3.77
CA HIS A 206 14.25 -21.46 3.71
C HIS A 206 13.55 -21.66 2.37
N TRP A 207 13.19 -22.91 2.10
CA TRP A 207 12.46 -23.29 0.90
C TRP A 207 11.00 -23.59 1.25
N THR A 208 10.08 -23.25 0.36
CA THR A 208 8.67 -23.61 0.49
C THR A 208 8.06 -23.96 -0.85
N THR A 209 7.08 -24.87 -0.83
CA THR A 209 6.20 -25.18 -1.97
C THR A 209 4.80 -24.60 -1.78
N VAL A 210 4.51 -23.96 -0.64
CA VAL A 210 3.19 -23.40 -0.32
C VAL A 210 3.34 -21.98 0.24
N ALA A 211 2.56 -21.06 -0.29
CA ALA A 211 2.45 -19.70 0.21
C ALA A 211 1.51 -19.61 1.42
N GLU A 212 1.58 -18.50 2.15
CA GLU A 212 0.74 -18.28 3.34
C GLU A 212 -0.75 -18.20 3.02
N ASP A 213 -1.11 -17.85 1.78
CA ASP A 213 -2.49 -17.85 1.28
C ASP A 213 -2.97 -19.23 0.81
N GLY A 214 -2.16 -20.28 1.00
CA GLY A 214 -2.44 -21.65 0.58
C GLY A 214 -2.09 -21.95 -0.88
N THR A 215 -1.56 -20.99 -1.64
CA THR A 215 -1.15 -21.23 -3.04
C THR A 215 0.01 -22.21 -3.11
N THR A 216 -0.11 -23.24 -3.94
CA THR A 216 0.95 -24.22 -4.18
C THR A 216 1.83 -23.82 -5.37
N PHE A 217 3.13 -24.11 -5.28
CA PHE A 217 4.10 -23.87 -6.33
C PHE A 217 4.60 -25.20 -6.93
N ASP A 218 4.63 -25.29 -8.26
CA ASP A 218 5.16 -26.47 -8.98
C ASP A 218 6.63 -26.77 -8.66
N LYS A 219 7.38 -25.76 -8.19
CA LYS A 219 8.78 -25.87 -7.79
C LYS A 219 8.99 -25.06 -6.53
N GLU A 220 9.87 -25.55 -5.65
CA GLU A 220 10.29 -24.85 -4.44
C GLU A 220 10.66 -23.39 -4.75
N ARG A 221 10.31 -22.52 -3.81
CA ARG A 221 10.63 -21.10 -3.83
C ARG A 221 11.44 -20.77 -2.58
N CYS A 222 12.47 -19.95 -2.76
CA CYS A 222 13.29 -19.48 -1.67
C CYS A 222 12.62 -18.27 -1.01
N VAL A 223 12.63 -18.26 0.32
CA VAL A 223 12.25 -17.13 1.16
C VAL A 223 13.50 -16.73 1.94
N PHE A 224 13.86 -15.46 1.85
CA PHE A 224 14.94 -14.88 2.64
C PHE A 224 14.40 -14.33 3.96
N GLU A 225 15.22 -14.43 4.99
CA GLU A 225 15.03 -13.82 6.30
C GLU A 225 16.22 -12.92 6.58
N GLY A 226 15.96 -11.70 7.02
CA GLY A 226 17.01 -10.70 7.11
C GLY A 226 16.53 -9.38 7.69
N LYS A 227 17.46 -8.44 7.80
CA LYS A 227 17.17 -7.09 8.28
C LYS A 227 17.03 -6.14 7.10
N LEU A 228 15.95 -5.35 7.09
CA LEU A 228 15.82 -4.23 6.17
C LEU A 228 16.82 -3.13 6.55
N ILE A 229 17.65 -2.71 5.60
CA ILE A 229 18.67 -1.68 5.78
C ILE A 229 18.18 -0.37 5.17
N GLU A 230 17.69 0.54 6.02
CA GLU A 230 17.11 1.81 5.61
C GLU A 230 18.16 2.79 5.04
N ASP A 231 19.40 2.72 5.52
CA ASP A 231 20.51 3.59 5.09
C ASP A 231 21.57 2.80 4.31
N SER A 232 21.10 2.00 3.34
CA SER A 232 22.00 1.19 2.51
C SER A 232 22.62 2.03 1.39
N PRO A 233 23.92 1.85 1.08
CA PRO A 233 24.53 2.49 -0.10
C PRO A 233 23.91 2.04 -1.43
N TYR A 234 23.18 0.92 -1.42
CA TYR A 234 22.48 0.38 -2.59
C TYR A 234 21.07 0.92 -2.75
N LEU A 235 20.50 1.58 -1.73
CA LEU A 235 19.15 2.12 -1.79
C LEU A 235 19.08 3.31 -2.76
N ASN A 236 17.97 3.40 -3.49
CA ASN A 236 17.74 4.45 -4.49
C ASN A 236 18.88 4.56 -5.52
N LYS A 237 19.42 3.41 -5.95
CA LYS A 237 20.39 3.32 -7.04
C LYS A 237 19.74 2.77 -8.30
N ASP A 238 20.13 3.34 -9.42
CA ASP A 238 19.75 2.86 -10.75
C ASP A 238 20.48 1.55 -11.05
N ILE A 239 19.73 0.55 -11.52
CA ILE A 239 20.26 -0.76 -11.92
C ILE A 239 20.12 -1.00 -13.43
N SER A 240 19.93 0.05 -14.24
CA SER A 240 19.65 -0.09 -15.68
C SER A 240 20.72 -0.88 -16.44
N ASP A 241 21.97 -0.86 -15.97
CA ASP A 241 23.09 -1.67 -16.50
C ASP A 241 22.94 -3.19 -16.21
N TYR A 242 22.02 -3.55 -15.32
CA TYR A 242 21.71 -4.92 -14.89
C TYR A 242 20.24 -5.27 -15.18
N PRO A 243 19.77 -5.26 -16.44
CA PRO A 243 18.37 -5.51 -16.77
C PRO A 243 17.93 -6.94 -16.41
N PHE A 244 16.70 -7.14 -15.96
CA PHE A 244 16.18 -8.50 -15.80
C PHE A 244 16.10 -9.20 -17.16
N GLY A 245 16.40 -10.51 -17.21
CA GLY A 245 16.20 -11.31 -18.42
C GLY A 245 14.72 -11.30 -18.86
N SER A 246 14.44 -11.61 -20.12
CA SER A 246 13.06 -11.67 -20.63
C SER A 246 12.20 -12.63 -19.78
N GLY A 247 11.16 -12.10 -19.13
CA GLY A 247 10.33 -12.85 -18.19
C GLY A 247 10.99 -13.22 -16.86
N GLY A 248 12.23 -12.79 -16.62
CA GLY A 248 12.99 -13.01 -15.40
C GLY A 248 12.55 -12.09 -14.27
N ALA A 249 12.50 -12.64 -13.06
CA ALA A 249 12.15 -11.90 -11.84
C ALA A 249 13.35 -11.73 -10.89
N VAL A 250 14.50 -12.29 -11.23
CA VAL A 250 15.72 -12.28 -10.39
C VAL A 250 16.96 -12.07 -11.26
N ARG A 251 17.97 -11.39 -10.73
CA ARG A 251 19.29 -11.24 -11.38
C ARG A 251 20.39 -11.17 -10.33
N TYR A 252 21.50 -11.87 -10.58
CA TYR A 252 22.68 -11.81 -9.73
C TYR A 252 23.65 -10.75 -10.24
N ILE A 253 24.26 -10.06 -9.30
CA ILE A 253 25.42 -9.22 -9.52
C ILE A 253 26.55 -9.79 -8.67
N ARG A 254 27.69 -10.08 -9.31
CA ARG A 254 28.91 -10.58 -8.68
C ARG A 254 30.05 -9.65 -9.09
N SER A 255 30.83 -9.18 -8.12
CA SER A 255 32.05 -8.38 -8.29
C SER A 255 33.26 -9.21 -7.89
#